data_AF-A0A356AUA3-F1
#
_entry.id   AF-A0A356AUA3-F1
#
_cell.length_a   1.000
_cell.length_b   1.000
_cell.length_c   1.000
_cell.angle_alpha   90.00
_cell.angle_beta   90.00
_cell.angle_gamma   90.00
#
_symmetry.space_group_name_H-M   'P 1'
#
loop_
_entity.id
_entity.type
_entity.pdbx_description
1 polymer ?
#
loop_
_entity_poly.entity_id
_entity_poly.type
_entity_poly.pdbx_seq_one_letter_code
_entity_poly.pdbx_strand_id
1 'polypeptide(L)'
;MHEYVISHLNPNQWTYVFIDEIQNCKEYERTISSLYLRKNVDIYITSSNAYMLSGEPATKLAGRAFGINMLPLSFSEYSEAVDTTSKRERFNQFMNMALFPMLHAL
;
A
#
# COMPACT_ATOMS: atom_id res chain seq x y z
N MET A 1 -15.92 8.90 -3.34
CA MET A 1 -15.19 7.66 -3.67
C MET A 1 -16.15 6.52 -3.92
N HIS A 2 -16.95 6.11 -2.94
CA HIS A 2 -17.87 4.96 -3.08
C HIS A 2 -18.72 5.00 -4.35
N GLU A 3 -19.54 6.04 -4.53
CA GLU A 3 -20.39 6.21 -5.73
C GLU A 3 -19.62 6.12 -7.05
N TYR A 4 -18.41 6.68 -7.08
CA TYR A 4 -17.54 6.62 -8.25
C TYR A 4 -17.12 5.18 -8.56
N VAL A 5 -16.71 4.40 -7.56
CA VAL A 5 -16.35 2.99 -7.79
C VAL A 5 -17.58 2.19 -8.21
N ILE A 6 -18.73 2.40 -7.55
CA ILE A 6 -19.98 1.69 -7.87
C ILE A 6 -20.43 1.90 -9.32
N SER A 7 -20.35 3.14 -9.83
CA SER A 7 -20.77 3.44 -11.20
C SER A 7 -19.87 2.83 -12.28
N HIS A 8 -18.68 2.34 -11.90
CA HIS A 8 -17.72 1.72 -12.81
C HIS A 8 -17.60 0.21 -12.63
N LEU A 9 -18.38 -0.41 -11.74
CA LEU A 9 -18.37 -1.87 -11.58
C LEU A 9 -19.01 -2.57 -12.77
N ASN A 10 -18.37 -3.63 -13.24
CA ASN A 10 -18.95 -4.52 -14.23
C ASN A 10 -19.44 -5.81 -13.54
N PRO A 11 -20.75 -6.09 -13.49
CA PRO A 11 -21.29 -7.26 -12.79
C PRO A 11 -20.87 -8.61 -13.41
N ASN A 12 -20.45 -8.62 -14.68
CA ASN A 12 -20.09 -9.83 -15.40
C ASN A 12 -18.57 -10.08 -15.45
N GLN A 13 -17.76 -9.21 -14.84
CA GLN A 13 -16.29 -9.27 -14.90
C GLN A 13 -15.69 -8.93 -13.54
N TRP A 14 -14.43 -9.34 -13.34
CA TRP A 14 -13.66 -8.89 -12.18
C TRP A 14 -13.33 -7.42 -12.30
N THR A 15 -13.53 -6.68 -11.21
CA THR A 15 -13.12 -5.29 -11.06
C THR A 15 -12.09 -5.19 -9.94
N TYR A 16 -10.89 -4.71 -10.28
CA TYR A 16 -9.79 -4.52 -9.34
C TYR A 16 -9.72 -3.05 -8.95
N VAL A 17 -9.82 -2.76 -7.66
CA VAL A 17 -9.87 -1.40 -7.12
C VAL A 17 -8.58 -1.11 -6.38
N PHE A 18 -7.76 -0.23 -6.93
CA PHE A 18 -6.52 0.24 -6.29
C PHE A 18 -6.77 1.61 -5.67
N ILE A 19 -6.49 1.74 -4.37
CA ILE A 19 -6.66 2.98 -3.63
C ILE A 19 -5.33 3.35 -3.01
N ASP A 20 -4.77 4.46 -3.48
CA ASP A 20 -3.52 4.99 -2.97
C ASP A 20 -3.78 5.95 -1.79
N GLU A 21 -2.97 5.83 -0.74
CA GLU A 21 -3.03 6.65 0.48
C GLU A 21 -4.45 6.79 1.06
N ILE A 22 -5.01 5.66 1.50
CA ILE A 22 -6.40 5.54 1.96
C ILE A 22 -6.81 6.54 3.03
N GLN A 23 -5.87 6.99 3.86
CA GLN A 23 -6.08 8.02 4.88
C GLN A 23 -6.56 9.35 4.31
N ASN A 24 -6.30 9.63 3.02
CA ASN A 24 -6.78 10.83 2.35
C ASN A 24 -8.25 10.72 1.92
N CYS A 25 -8.83 9.52 1.95
CA CYS A 25 -10.22 9.27 1.59
C CYS A 25 -11.12 9.41 2.83
N LYS A 26 -12.00 10.42 2.84
CA LYS A 26 -12.98 10.57 3.93
C LYS A 26 -13.91 9.36 4.00
N GLU A 27 -14.22 8.91 5.22
CA GLU A 27 -15.14 7.79 5.49
C GLU A 27 -14.82 6.50 4.72
N TYR A 28 -13.53 6.24 4.48
CA TYR A 28 -13.10 5.09 3.68
C TYR A 28 -13.59 3.75 4.24
N GLU A 29 -13.66 3.59 5.56
CA GLU A 29 -14.05 2.34 6.24
C GLU A 29 -15.41 1.80 5.75
N ARG A 30 -16.41 2.69 5.62
CA ARG A 30 -17.74 2.36 5.12
C ARG A 30 -17.71 2.00 3.64
N THR A 31 -16.91 2.74 2.87
CA THR A 31 -16.74 2.50 1.43
C THR A 31 -16.13 1.12 1.18
N ILE A 32 -15.02 0.81 1.84
CA ILE A 32 -14.34 -0.49 1.72
C ILE A 32 -15.26 -1.62 2.15
N SER A 33 -15.94 -1.49 3.30
CA SER A 33 -16.89 -2.49 3.78
C SER A 33 -18.00 -2.77 2.77
N SER A 34 -18.53 -1.73 2.11
CA SER A 34 -19.57 -1.88 1.09
C SER A 34 -19.06 -2.52 -0.21
N LEU A 35 -17.87 -2.11 -0.68
CA LEU A 35 -17.26 -2.67 -1.88
C LEU A 35 -16.88 -4.14 -1.69
N TYR A 36 -16.40 -4.48 -0.50
CA TYR A 36 -15.99 -5.83 -0.12
C TYR A 36 -17.13 -6.85 -0.18
N LEU A 37 -18.37 -6.43 0.08
CA LEU A 37 -19.55 -7.31 0.01
C LEU A 37 -19.99 -7.62 -1.43
N ARG A 38 -19.39 -7.00 -2.44
CA ARG A 38 -19.79 -7.17 -3.84
C ARG A 38 -19.04 -8.34 -4.47
N LYS A 39 -19.76 -9.08 -5.31
CA LYS A 39 -19.15 -10.15 -6.11
C LYS A 39 -18.23 -9.55 -7.16
N ASN A 40 -17.17 -10.28 -7.47
CA ASN A 40 -16.21 -9.96 -8.52
C ASN A 40 -15.49 -8.62 -8.31
N VAL A 41 -15.32 -8.19 -7.05
CA VAL A 41 -14.53 -7.01 -6.69
C VAL A 41 -13.38 -7.45 -5.80
N ASP A 42 -12.17 -7.06 -6.17
CA ASP A 42 -10.97 -7.23 -5.34
C ASP A 42 -10.31 -5.88 -5.08
N ILE A 43 -9.82 -5.65 -3.87
CA ILE A 43 -9.47 -4.32 -3.36
C ILE A 43 -8.03 -4.31 -2.84
N TYR A 44 -7.22 -3.41 -3.38
CA TYR A 44 -5.84 -3.17 -2.97
C TYR A 44 -5.70 -1.76 -2.45
N ILE A 45 -5.05 -1.63 -1.30
CA ILE A 45 -4.98 -0.37 -0.56
C ILE A 45 -3.52 -0.13 -0.14
N THR A 46 -3.04 1.10 -0.30
CA THR A 46 -1.76 1.54 0.26
C THR A 46 -1.99 2.54 1.40
N SER A 47 -1.00 2.63 2.29
CA SER A 47 -0.89 3.66 3.31
C SER A 47 0.59 3.83 3.67
N SER A 48 1.09 5.06 3.64
CA SER A 48 2.40 5.41 4.21
C SER A 48 2.40 5.41 5.74
N ASN A 49 1.21 5.44 6.37
CA ASN A 49 1.07 5.26 7.82
C ASN A 49 0.68 3.81 8.13
N ALA A 50 1.65 2.98 8.49
CA ALA A 50 1.44 1.58 8.82
C ALA A 50 0.46 1.37 9.99
N TYR A 51 0.41 2.33 10.94
CA TYR A 51 -0.48 2.27 12.11
C TYR A 51 -1.96 2.32 11.74
N MET A 52 -2.29 2.96 10.61
CA MET A 52 -3.67 3.02 10.07
C MET A 52 -4.15 1.68 9.55
N LEU A 53 -3.25 0.86 8.99
CA LEU A 53 -3.57 -0.46 8.45
C LEU A 53 -3.45 -1.58 9.50
N SER A 54 -2.70 -1.35 10.59
CA SER A 54 -2.50 -2.31 11.68
C SER A 54 -3.47 -2.17 12.86
N GLY A 55 -4.40 -1.19 12.82
CA GLY A 55 -5.42 -0.94 13.85
C GLY A 55 -6.77 -1.66 13.63
N GLU A 56 -7.82 -1.21 14.34
CA GLU A 56 -9.21 -1.73 14.26
C GLU A 56 -9.78 -2.05 12.85
N PRO A 57 -9.44 -1.32 11.76
CA PRO A 57 -9.96 -1.63 10.42
C PRO A 57 -9.56 -3.03 9.92
N ALA A 58 -8.33 -3.49 10.20
CA ALA A 58 -7.89 -4.86 9.87
C ALA A 58 -8.66 -5.91 10.69
N THR A 59 -9.02 -5.58 11.94
CA THR A 59 -9.82 -6.42 12.84
C THR A 59 -11.28 -6.50 12.41
N LYS A 60 -11.86 -5.44 11.82
CA LYS A 60 -13.24 -5.46 11.26
C LYS A 60 -13.34 -6.26 9.96
N LEU A 61 -12.23 -6.40 9.22
CA LEU A 61 -12.11 -7.25 8.03
C LEU A 61 -11.59 -8.66 8.36
N ALA A 62 -11.62 -9.05 9.65
CA ALA A 62 -11.04 -10.26 10.22
C ALA A 62 -11.15 -11.48 9.30
N GLY A 63 -9.99 -11.89 8.77
CA GLY A 63 -9.79 -13.15 8.06
C GLY A 63 -9.79 -13.06 6.53
N ARG A 64 -10.06 -11.89 5.92
CA ARG A 64 -10.14 -11.77 4.46
C ARG A 64 -9.36 -10.61 3.84
N ALA A 65 -8.72 -9.80 4.68
CA ALA A 65 -7.70 -8.85 4.27
C ALA A 65 -6.32 -9.38 4.67
N PHE A 66 -5.33 -9.25 3.78
CA PHE A 66 -3.93 -9.62 4.04
C PHE A 66 -3.06 -8.37 3.97
N GLY A 67 -2.39 -8.05 5.07
CA GLY A 67 -1.43 -6.94 5.12
C GLY A 67 -0.08 -7.37 4.55
N ILE A 68 0.49 -6.54 3.69
CA ILE A 68 1.86 -6.69 3.19
C ILE A 68 2.69 -5.54 3.74
N ASN A 69 3.68 -5.87 4.58
CA ASN A 69 4.63 -4.88 5.05
C ASN A 69 5.71 -4.67 3.98
N MET A 70 5.72 -3.47 3.38
CA MET A 70 6.75 -3.06 2.43
C MET A 70 7.93 -2.44 3.19
N LEU A 71 9.07 -3.13 3.21
CA LEU A 71 10.32 -2.61 3.76
C LEU A 71 11.09 -1.82 2.69
N PRO A 72 11.97 -0.88 3.08
CA PRO A 72 12.95 -0.34 2.15
C PRO A 72 13.82 -1.44 1.56
N LEU A 73 14.38 -1.17 0.37
CA LEU A 73 15.34 -2.07 -0.26
C LEU A 73 16.50 -2.37 0.70
N SER A 74 16.95 -3.62 0.70
CA SER A 74 18.25 -3.97 1.25
C SER A 74 19.37 -3.32 0.46
N PHE A 75 20.57 -3.23 1.06
CA PHE A 75 21.73 -2.69 0.34
C PHE A 75 22.08 -3.51 -0.92
N SER A 76 21.80 -4.82 -0.92
CA SER A 76 22.03 -5.68 -2.09
C SER A 76 21.11 -5.31 -3.24
N GLU A 77 19.79 -5.23 -2.99
CA GLU A 77 18.79 -4.85 -3.99
C GLU A 77 19.04 -3.44 -4.52
N TYR A 78 19.39 -2.50 -3.63
CA TYR A 78 19.80 -1.16 -4.05
C TYR A 78 21.05 -1.19 -4.93
N SER A 79 22.05 -2.00 -4.57
CA SER A 79 23.28 -2.11 -5.35
C SER A 79 23.04 -2.71 -6.72
N GLU A 80 22.07 -3.62 -6.88
CA GLU A 80 21.67 -4.16 -8.18
C GLU A 80 20.92 -3.14 -9.03
N ALA A 81 20.12 -2.27 -8.40
CA ALA A 81 19.32 -1.26 -9.10
C ALA A 81 20.11 -0.03 -9.58
N VAL A 82 21.31 0.21 -9.04
CA VAL A 82 22.08 1.44 -9.30
C VAL A 82 23.38 1.17 -10.06
N ASP A 83 23.56 1.89 -11.17
CA ASP A 83 24.68 1.70 -12.11
C ASP A 83 25.91 2.58 -11.80
N THR A 84 26.23 2.77 -10.52
CA THR A 84 27.44 3.51 -10.09
C THR A 84 28.64 2.58 -9.96
N THR A 85 29.84 3.04 -10.28
CA THR A 85 31.00 2.17 -10.48
C THR A 85 31.68 1.69 -9.21
N SER A 86 31.51 2.36 -8.06
CA SER A 86 32.17 1.97 -6.81
C SER A 86 31.21 1.56 -5.68
N LYS A 87 31.53 0.46 -4.99
CA LYS A 87 30.76 -0.04 -3.83
C LYS A 87 30.63 1.01 -2.72
N ARG A 88 31.67 1.83 -2.52
CA ARG A 88 31.68 2.91 -1.53
C ARG A 88 30.68 4.00 -1.86
N GLU A 89 30.57 4.36 -3.14
CA GLU A 89 29.60 5.36 -3.59
C GLU A 89 28.17 4.82 -3.49
N ARG A 90 27.92 3.57 -3.91
CA ARG A 90 26.63 2.90 -3.68
C ARG A 90 26.23 2.91 -2.22
N PHE A 91 27.15 2.57 -1.32
CA PHE A 91 26.88 2.56 0.12
C PHE A 91 26.57 3.96 0.66
N ASN A 92 27.33 4.98 0.27
CA ASN A 92 27.07 6.35 0.68
C ASN A 92 25.70 6.84 0.17
N GLN A 93 25.34 6.54 -1.08
CA GLN A 93 24.03 6.92 -1.62
C GLN A 93 22.89 6.15 -0.94
N PHE A 94 23.05 4.85 -0.70
CA PHE A 94 22.11 4.03 0.06
C PHE A 94 21.83 4.63 1.45
N MET A 95 22.89 4.99 2.18
CA MET A 95 22.75 5.60 3.52
C MET A 95 22.03 6.95 3.47
N ASN A 96 22.21 7.74 2.40
CA ASN A 96 21.56 9.04 2.25
C ASN A 96 20.12 8.97 1.71
N MET A 97 19.81 8.00 0.84
CA MET A 97 18.52 7.91 0.13
C MET A 97 17.60 6.82 0.68
N ALA A 98 18.13 5.63 0.97
CA ALA A 98 17.33 4.46 1.33
C ALA A 98 16.91 4.41 2.81
N LEU A 99 17.61 5.13 3.69
CA LEU A 99 17.21 5.28 5.10
C LEU A 99 16.15 6.37 5.31
N PHE A 100 15.92 7.24 4.32
CA PHE A 100 14.99 8.37 4.41
C PHE A 100 13.52 7.92 4.63
N PRO A 101 13.01 6.87 3.96
CA PRO A 101 11.68 6.34 4.24
C PRO A 101 11.52 5.78 5.66
N MET A 102 12.58 5.19 6.24
CA MET A 102 12.52 4.59 7.57
C MET A 102 12.56 5.62 8.70
N LEU A 103 13.26 6.75 8.51
CA LEU A 103 13.39 7.79 9.53
C LEU A 103 12.11 8.60 9.77
N HIS A 104 11.18 8.64 8.80
CA HIS A 104 9.87 9.29 8.97
C HIS A 104 8.80 8.38 9.59
N ALA A 105 9.07 7.09 9.73
CA ALA A 105 8.14 6.09 10.23
C ALA A 105 8.34 5.76 11.73
N LEU A 106 9.29 6.42 12.40
CA LEU A 106 9.54 6.37 13.85
C LEU A 106 9.10 7.67 14.52
#